data_AF-A0A1V5NIS6-F1
#
_entry.id   AF-A0A1V5NIS6-F1
#
_cell.length_a   1.000
_cell.length_b   1.000
_cell.length_c   1.000
_cell.angle_alpha   90.00
_cell.angle_beta   90.00
_cell.angle_gamma   90.00
#
_symmetry.space_group_name_H-M   'P 1'
#
loop_
_entity.id
_entity.type
_entity.pdbx_description
1 polymer ?
#
loop_
_entity_poly.entity_id
_entity_poly.type
_entity_poly.pdbx_seq_one_letter_code
_entity_poly.pdbx_strand_id
1 'polypeptide(L)'
;MRRYGLLAALGIMMCFSITAFSATENVVPVDATQMLTGYARELPAPRLEISESDAVAPFGLSLSRELPAKKPGDIDEFWTCNIASNTFERTQASLSVVGKHCYVYLEKGQSASAARLEEIADEFDTHIYPTVTGHFGQEWNPGVDNDPRITLLLMDIKDGYQPKGMYTAGYFNPGDEYPEGQLPAGSKLKGNQREMLYIDINPSDITSRTFLSVVAHEFQHMIHFHQDSKENTWVNEGCSQMATWLCGYGHPTQVKAFTRTPDNSLVAWNRFNMLANYGQTYLWNSFLTTRYLQSEQQRKTFFTALVKDQEKGVKSYDTLLKGLGTDFTTAHREFVLTCFLNDPTLEKGRYSLGKGLEEVKPAPSDLVKALPGMLWGDVFLWAADAVKVDLAVAKKTLRIDFAGDLTYANNQFDVLTVFMDNSGTKRIQIHIMDNIKATSDRAPIQPVMLPGGPYSPDDPYTPPPPQVRTQMGYSVVDVPEGFDTMFVFVIGKTPIGDPEEFFGLDPKVRYRLDIKDSGESPRPAQMIAMADLASLVREYAILADTDGSAPSAERIERIDQLSREIAGSVRVRLETGTASDLEGEIRTLRGERPETPAMTALFAKMLSQTTFQRLHTTISQ
;
A
#
# COMPACT_ATOMS: atom_id res chain seq x y z
N MET A 1 11.21 -35.54 -18.01
CA MET A 1 11.02 -36.54 -16.95
C MET A 1 11.17 -35.86 -15.59
N ARG A 2 10.05 -35.76 -14.86
CA ARG A 2 9.89 -35.64 -13.40
C ARG A 2 10.88 -34.73 -12.63
N ARG A 3 10.41 -33.52 -12.28
CA ARG A 3 10.44 -32.90 -10.92
C ARG A 3 9.95 -31.44 -10.99
N TYR A 4 8.68 -31.23 -11.34
CA TYR A 4 7.94 -29.99 -11.08
C TYR A 4 6.49 -30.40 -10.85
N GLY A 5 6.14 -30.61 -9.59
CA GLY A 5 4.86 -31.19 -9.22
C GLY A 5 4.83 -31.46 -7.73
N LEU A 6 4.70 -30.39 -6.95
CA LEU A 6 4.07 -30.31 -5.62
C LEU A 6 4.41 -28.91 -5.07
N LEU A 7 3.55 -27.92 -5.31
CA LEU A 7 3.41 -26.71 -4.47
C LEU A 7 2.07 -26.01 -4.74
N ALA A 8 1.06 -26.77 -5.20
CA ALA A 8 -0.32 -26.31 -5.35
C ALA A 8 -1.18 -27.12 -4.38
N ALA A 9 -1.15 -26.75 -3.10
CA ALA A 9 -2.13 -27.09 -2.06
C ALA A 9 -1.61 -26.60 -0.70
N LEU A 10 -1.79 -25.32 -0.41
CA LEU A 10 -1.83 -24.85 0.98
C LEU A 10 -3.21 -24.22 1.18
N GLY A 11 -4.05 -24.97 1.90
CA GLY A 11 -5.40 -24.57 2.26
C GLY A 11 -5.36 -23.25 3.02
N ILE A 12 -6.17 -22.31 2.54
CA ILE A 12 -6.36 -20.99 3.14
C ILE A 12 -7.18 -21.20 4.41
N MET A 13 -6.50 -21.28 5.56
CA MET A 13 -7.11 -21.00 6.86
C MET A 13 -6.97 -19.50 7.10
N MET A 14 -8.07 -18.75 6.96
CA MET A 14 -8.17 -17.39 7.50
C MET A 14 -8.23 -17.51 9.03
N CYS A 15 -7.08 -17.55 9.68
CA CYS A 15 -6.97 -17.28 11.10
C CYS A 15 -6.46 -15.84 11.27
N PHE A 16 -7.37 -14.93 11.58
CA PHE A 16 -7.05 -13.56 11.96
C PHE A 16 -6.31 -13.60 13.32
N SER A 17 -4.98 -13.51 13.30
CA SER A 17 -4.20 -13.34 14.53
C SER A 17 -4.33 -11.91 15.02
N ILE A 18 -5.14 -11.74 16.06
CA ILE A 18 -5.37 -10.48 16.77
C ILE A 18 -4.06 -10.03 17.42
N THR A 19 -3.45 -8.98 16.89
CA THR A 19 -2.62 -8.11 17.73
C THR A 19 -3.53 -7.03 18.30
N ALA A 20 -3.44 -6.83 19.61
CA ALA A 20 -4.43 -6.15 20.43
C ALA A 20 -4.80 -4.75 19.89
N PHE A 21 -6.02 -4.65 19.36
CA PHE A 21 -6.69 -3.39 19.11
C PHE A 21 -6.92 -2.68 20.45
N SER A 22 -6.30 -1.53 20.65
CA SER A 22 -6.80 -0.58 21.64
C SER A 22 -8.12 -0.03 21.11
N ALA A 23 -9.20 -0.38 21.80
CA ALA A 23 -10.57 -0.20 21.40
C ALA A 23 -10.98 1.28 21.35
N THR A 24 -11.50 1.70 20.19
CA THR A 24 -12.51 2.75 20.07
C THR A 24 -13.66 2.22 19.22
N GLU A 25 -14.73 1.81 19.91
CA GLU A 25 -16.16 1.60 19.58
C GLU A 25 -16.72 1.31 18.15
N ASN A 26 -15.95 1.22 17.07
CA ASN A 26 -16.57 1.15 15.74
C ASN A 26 -16.60 -0.26 15.14
N VAL A 27 -17.80 -0.71 14.78
CA VAL A 27 -18.05 -1.82 13.84
C VAL A 27 -17.56 -1.37 12.45
N VAL A 28 -16.77 -2.21 11.76
CA VAL A 28 -16.14 -1.82 10.49
C VAL A 28 -16.66 -2.70 9.34
N PRO A 29 -17.29 -2.11 8.31
CA PRO A 29 -17.74 -2.84 7.13
C PRO A 29 -16.55 -3.26 6.27
N VAL A 30 -16.59 -4.50 5.77
CA VAL A 30 -15.67 -5.02 4.75
C VAL A 30 -16.43 -5.60 3.57
N ASP A 31 -15.72 -5.74 2.46
CA ASP A 31 -16.19 -6.33 1.23
C ASP A 31 -15.60 -7.75 1.08
N ALA A 32 -16.43 -8.70 0.64
CA ALA A 32 -16.03 -10.09 0.39
C ALA A 32 -15.81 -10.44 -1.09
N THR A 33 -16.02 -9.50 -2.02
CA THR A 33 -15.85 -9.67 -3.46
C THR A 33 -14.46 -10.17 -3.83
N GLN A 34 -13.41 -9.67 -3.17
CA GLN A 34 -12.04 -10.13 -3.39
C GLN A 34 -11.89 -11.65 -3.22
N MET A 35 -12.58 -12.25 -2.24
CA MET A 35 -12.52 -13.69 -2.00
C MET A 35 -13.11 -14.47 -3.19
N LEU A 36 -14.27 -14.01 -3.70
CA LEU A 36 -15.01 -14.67 -4.77
C LEU A 36 -14.34 -14.47 -6.14
N THR A 37 -13.86 -13.26 -6.43
CA THR A 37 -13.04 -12.97 -7.62
C THR A 37 -11.74 -13.77 -7.63
N GLY A 38 -11.15 -14.03 -6.46
CA GLY A 38 -10.03 -14.97 -6.32
C GLY A 38 -10.33 -16.38 -6.83
N TYR A 39 -11.56 -16.86 -6.70
CA TYR A 39 -12.00 -18.15 -7.27
C TYR A 39 -12.28 -18.08 -8.77
N ALA A 40 -12.66 -16.92 -9.29
CA ALA A 40 -12.91 -16.70 -10.71
C ALA A 40 -11.64 -16.45 -11.53
N ARG A 41 -10.53 -16.05 -10.91
CA ARG A 41 -9.28 -15.62 -11.59
C ARG A 41 -8.76 -16.61 -12.63
N GLU A 42 -8.83 -17.90 -12.32
CA GLU A 42 -8.37 -18.99 -13.20
C GLU A 42 -9.44 -19.51 -14.16
N LEU A 43 -10.69 -19.03 -14.02
CA LEU A 43 -11.77 -19.38 -14.92
C LEU A 43 -11.64 -18.58 -16.23
N PRO A 44 -12.05 -19.16 -17.36
CA PRO A 44 -12.27 -18.38 -18.58
C PRO A 44 -13.30 -17.28 -18.31
N ALA A 45 -13.15 -16.13 -18.97
CA ALA A 45 -14.21 -15.11 -18.96
C ALA A 45 -15.51 -15.74 -19.50
N PRO A 46 -16.68 -15.42 -18.91
CA PRO A 46 -17.94 -15.96 -19.39
C PRO A 46 -18.21 -15.52 -20.83
N ARG A 47 -18.87 -16.38 -21.61
CA ARG A 47 -19.20 -16.10 -23.01
C ARG A 47 -20.68 -16.30 -23.22
N LEU A 48 -21.39 -15.30 -23.73
CA LEU A 48 -22.72 -15.54 -24.26
C LEU A 48 -22.57 -16.35 -25.56
N GLU A 49 -22.87 -17.64 -25.51
CA GLU A 49 -23.06 -18.41 -26.73
C GLU A 49 -24.36 -17.90 -27.37
N ILE A 50 -24.23 -17.08 -28.41
CA ILE A 50 -25.33 -16.85 -29.34
C ILE A 50 -25.56 -18.21 -29.98
N SER A 51 -26.62 -18.91 -29.56
CA SER A 51 -26.95 -20.18 -30.17
C SER A 51 -27.13 -19.97 -31.67
N GLU A 52 -26.66 -20.90 -32.51
CA GLU A 52 -26.94 -20.84 -33.96
C GLU A 52 -28.46 -20.85 -34.25
N SER A 53 -29.34 -21.13 -33.27
CA SER A 53 -30.78 -20.94 -33.40
C SER A 53 -31.25 -19.49 -33.28
N ASP A 54 -30.39 -18.58 -32.84
CA ASP A 54 -30.59 -17.12 -32.88
C ASP A 54 -29.98 -16.48 -34.15
N ALA A 55 -29.33 -17.28 -35.00
CA ALA A 55 -28.98 -16.87 -36.35
C ALA A 55 -30.28 -16.73 -37.16
N VAL A 56 -30.77 -15.48 -37.21
CA VAL A 56 -31.76 -14.92 -38.14
C VAL A 56 -32.42 -15.99 -39.02
N ALA A 57 -33.60 -16.47 -38.59
CA ALA A 57 -34.54 -17.05 -39.53
C ALA A 57 -34.69 -16.05 -40.69
N PRO A 58 -34.52 -16.45 -41.96
CA PRO A 58 -34.69 -15.53 -43.07
C PRO A 58 -36.19 -15.20 -43.12
N PHE A 59 -36.57 -14.13 -42.42
CA PHE A 59 -37.89 -13.52 -42.19
C PHE A 59 -38.03 -13.12 -40.70
N GLY A 60 -37.29 -12.09 -40.28
CA GLY A 60 -37.77 -11.01 -39.40
C GLY A 60 -38.43 -11.30 -38.04
N LEU A 61 -38.40 -12.52 -37.52
CA LEU A 61 -38.87 -12.85 -36.17
C LEU A 61 -37.66 -13.17 -35.31
N SER A 62 -37.17 -12.18 -34.58
CA SER A 62 -36.34 -12.42 -33.40
C SER A 62 -37.24 -13.14 -32.39
N LEU A 63 -36.91 -14.39 -32.07
CA LEU A 63 -37.44 -15.07 -30.89
C LEU A 63 -36.72 -14.49 -29.67
N SER A 64 -36.99 -13.24 -29.32
CA SER A 64 -36.68 -12.77 -27.98
C SER A 64 -37.52 -13.62 -27.03
N ARG A 65 -36.87 -14.52 -26.29
CA ARG A 65 -37.52 -15.26 -25.19
C ARG A 65 -38.06 -14.22 -24.22
N GLU A 66 -39.36 -13.91 -24.29
CA GLU A 66 -40.01 -13.05 -23.31
C GLU A 66 -39.83 -13.69 -21.94
N LEU A 67 -39.02 -13.08 -21.09
CA LEU A 67 -38.86 -13.50 -19.72
C LEU A 67 -40.21 -13.34 -18.99
N PRO A 68 -40.61 -14.30 -18.14
CA PRO A 68 -41.82 -14.14 -17.34
C PRO A 68 -41.72 -12.85 -16.52
N ALA A 69 -42.73 -11.98 -16.63
CA ALA A 69 -42.75 -10.73 -15.88
C ALA A 69 -42.74 -11.02 -14.36
N LYS A 70 -41.66 -10.62 -13.69
CA LYS A 70 -41.52 -10.66 -12.22
C LYS A 70 -42.41 -9.61 -11.57
N LYS A 71 -43.01 -9.95 -10.41
CA LYS A 71 -43.85 -9.01 -9.64
C LYS A 71 -43.56 -9.08 -8.14
N PRO A 72 -43.83 -7.99 -7.39
CA PRO A 72 -43.72 -8.00 -5.94
C PRO A 72 -44.50 -9.17 -5.31
N GLY A 73 -43.87 -9.84 -4.35
CA GLY A 73 -44.36 -11.04 -3.68
C GLY A 73 -43.88 -12.36 -4.29
N ASP A 74 -43.32 -12.36 -5.50
CA ASP A 74 -42.67 -13.56 -6.05
C ASP A 74 -41.53 -14.02 -5.12
N ILE A 75 -41.37 -15.34 -4.98
CA ILE A 75 -40.33 -15.94 -4.12
C ILE A 75 -39.38 -16.70 -5.03
N ASP A 76 -38.10 -16.34 -4.95
CA ASP A 76 -37.00 -17.04 -5.60
C ASP A 76 -36.07 -17.64 -4.55
N GLU A 77 -35.27 -18.61 -4.98
CA GLU A 77 -34.22 -19.22 -4.15
C GLU A 77 -32.86 -19.03 -4.82
N PHE A 78 -31.96 -18.39 -4.08
CA PHE A 78 -30.65 -17.96 -4.54
C PHE A 78 -29.54 -18.80 -3.93
N TRP A 79 -28.48 -19.05 -4.69
CA TRP A 79 -27.18 -19.39 -4.12
C TRP A 79 -26.58 -18.16 -3.45
N THR A 80 -26.29 -18.24 -2.16
CA THR A 80 -25.64 -17.18 -1.37
C THR A 80 -24.38 -17.75 -0.73
N CYS A 81 -23.38 -16.90 -0.44
CA CYS A 81 -22.15 -17.34 0.20
C CYS A 81 -22.21 -17.07 1.71
N ASN A 82 -22.12 -18.13 2.51
CA ASN A 82 -21.80 -17.98 3.93
C ASN A 82 -20.30 -17.67 4.04
N ILE A 83 -19.99 -16.42 4.32
CA ILE A 83 -18.61 -15.89 4.38
C ILE A 83 -17.86 -16.51 5.57
N ALA A 84 -18.52 -16.77 6.70
CA ALA A 84 -17.89 -17.39 7.87
C ALA A 84 -17.38 -18.81 7.59
N SER A 85 -18.19 -19.63 6.92
CA SER A 85 -17.81 -21.01 6.58
C SER A 85 -17.20 -21.15 5.19
N ASN A 86 -17.23 -20.08 4.38
CA ASN A 86 -16.76 -20.06 2.99
C ASN A 86 -17.43 -21.16 2.14
N THR A 87 -18.76 -21.27 2.27
CA THR A 87 -19.59 -22.27 1.58
C THR A 87 -20.85 -21.64 1.02
N PHE A 88 -21.30 -22.10 -0.13
CA PHE A 88 -22.57 -21.67 -0.72
C PHE A 88 -23.76 -22.44 -0.13
N GLU A 89 -24.86 -21.73 0.09
CA GLU A 89 -26.13 -22.26 0.57
C GLU A 89 -27.31 -21.70 -0.25
N ARG A 90 -28.51 -22.23 -0.01
CA ARG A 90 -29.74 -21.79 -0.69
C ARG A 90 -30.54 -20.88 0.23
N THR A 91 -30.75 -19.64 -0.19
CA THR A 91 -31.50 -18.62 0.54
C THR A 91 -32.77 -18.24 -0.22
N GLN A 92 -33.93 -18.33 0.44
CA GLN A 92 -35.19 -17.86 -0.12
C GLN A 92 -35.34 -16.36 0.12
N ALA A 93 -35.75 -15.62 -0.91
CA ALA A 93 -36.04 -14.19 -0.78
C ALA A 93 -37.29 -13.82 -1.59
N SER A 94 -38.01 -12.80 -1.12
CA SER A 94 -39.19 -12.28 -1.78
C SER A 94 -38.87 -10.99 -2.52
N LEU A 95 -39.29 -10.91 -3.79
CA LEU A 95 -39.22 -9.70 -4.58
C LEU A 95 -40.12 -8.64 -3.95
N SER A 96 -39.53 -7.52 -3.53
CA SER A 96 -40.24 -6.45 -2.84
C SER A 96 -40.55 -5.29 -3.80
N VAL A 97 -39.59 -4.87 -4.61
CA VAL A 97 -39.73 -3.73 -5.53
C VAL A 97 -39.16 -4.08 -6.91
N VAL A 98 -39.88 -3.67 -7.95
CA VAL A 98 -39.42 -3.73 -9.34
C VAL A 98 -39.15 -2.30 -9.80
N GLY A 99 -37.88 -1.93 -9.87
CA GLY A 99 -37.41 -0.66 -10.41
C GLY A 99 -37.24 -0.71 -11.94
N LYS A 100 -36.66 0.36 -12.47
CA LYS A 100 -36.30 0.51 -13.88
C LYS A 100 -35.05 -0.30 -14.23
N HIS A 101 -34.00 -0.23 -13.41
CA HIS A 101 -32.72 -0.89 -13.59
C HIS A 101 -32.44 -1.96 -12.51
N CYS A 102 -33.31 -2.10 -11.51
CA CYS A 102 -33.12 -3.11 -10.47
C CYS A 102 -34.37 -3.87 -10.03
N TYR A 103 -34.15 -5.05 -9.45
CA TYR A 103 -35.07 -5.73 -8.56
C TYR A 103 -34.55 -5.66 -7.12
N VAL A 104 -35.41 -5.36 -6.15
CA VAL A 104 -35.05 -5.41 -4.72
C VAL A 104 -35.69 -6.64 -4.09
N TYR A 105 -34.86 -7.60 -3.71
CA TYR A 105 -35.28 -8.80 -2.99
C TYR A 105 -34.92 -8.68 -1.51
N LEU A 106 -35.81 -9.17 -0.64
CA LEU A 106 -35.58 -9.25 0.81
C LEU A 106 -35.55 -10.72 1.23
N GLU A 107 -34.49 -11.14 1.92
CA GLU A 107 -34.38 -12.49 2.49
C GLU A 107 -35.59 -12.80 3.38
N LYS A 108 -36.13 -14.02 3.22
CA LYS A 108 -37.27 -14.49 4.01
C LYS A 108 -36.89 -14.57 5.49
N GLY A 109 -37.65 -13.88 6.33
CA GLY A 109 -37.43 -13.80 7.77
C GLY A 109 -36.79 -12.48 8.21
N GLN A 110 -36.20 -11.74 7.29
CA GLN A 110 -35.75 -10.37 7.52
C GLN A 110 -36.91 -9.38 7.40
N SER A 111 -36.71 -8.16 7.92
CA SER A 111 -37.74 -7.12 7.94
C SER A 111 -37.17 -5.76 7.57
N ALA A 112 -37.81 -5.10 6.62
CA ALA A 112 -37.58 -3.71 6.24
C ALA A 112 -38.92 -3.06 5.86
N SER A 113 -39.08 -1.76 6.07
CA SER A 113 -40.30 -1.07 5.65
C SER A 113 -40.37 -0.98 4.13
N ALA A 114 -41.56 -1.15 3.54
CA ALA A 114 -41.77 -1.04 2.09
C ALA A 114 -41.26 0.30 1.53
N ALA A 115 -41.54 1.42 2.21
CA ALA A 115 -41.05 2.74 1.82
C ALA A 115 -39.51 2.78 1.69
N ARG A 116 -38.79 2.14 2.61
CA ARG A 116 -37.33 2.07 2.55
C ARG A 116 -36.82 1.25 1.37
N LEU A 117 -37.51 0.15 1.03
CA LEU A 117 -37.15 -0.68 -0.12
C LEU A 117 -37.40 0.06 -1.44
N GLU A 118 -38.47 0.85 -1.51
CA GLU A 118 -38.76 1.75 -2.65
C GLU A 118 -37.69 2.85 -2.76
N GLU A 119 -37.30 3.50 -1.66
CA GLU A 119 -36.22 4.48 -1.64
C GLU A 119 -34.88 3.90 -2.12
N ILE A 120 -34.57 2.65 -1.77
CA ILE A 120 -33.34 1.98 -2.25
C ILE A 120 -33.39 1.75 -3.75
N ALA A 121 -34.55 1.32 -4.29
CA ALA A 121 -34.73 1.13 -5.73
C ALA A 121 -34.63 2.49 -6.47
N ASP A 122 -35.28 3.53 -5.96
CA ASP A 122 -35.25 4.87 -6.55
C ASP A 122 -33.85 5.47 -6.52
N GLU A 123 -33.11 5.35 -5.42
CA GLU A 123 -31.73 5.81 -5.32
C GLU A 123 -30.82 5.05 -6.30
N PHE A 124 -31.03 3.74 -6.45
CA PHE A 124 -30.30 2.94 -7.43
C PHE A 124 -30.57 3.44 -8.86
N ASP A 125 -31.84 3.56 -9.24
CA ASP A 125 -32.24 3.92 -10.60
C ASP A 125 -31.87 5.35 -10.99
N THR A 126 -32.03 6.30 -10.06
CA THR A 126 -31.94 7.74 -10.38
C THR A 126 -30.57 8.34 -10.10
N HIS A 127 -29.77 7.70 -9.25
CA HIS A 127 -28.49 8.25 -8.80
C HIS A 127 -27.32 7.28 -8.96
N ILE A 128 -27.36 6.10 -8.34
CA ILE A 128 -26.22 5.15 -8.35
C ILE A 128 -25.98 4.64 -9.77
N TYR A 129 -26.99 4.08 -10.42
CA TYR A 129 -26.88 3.48 -11.75
C TYR A 129 -26.29 4.45 -12.78
N PRO A 130 -26.86 5.65 -13.02
CA PRO A 130 -26.30 6.59 -13.99
C PRO A 130 -24.92 7.14 -13.60
N THR A 131 -24.61 7.25 -12.30
CA THR A 131 -23.30 7.75 -11.84
C THR A 131 -22.20 6.73 -12.05
N VAL A 132 -22.39 5.49 -11.60
CA VAL A 132 -21.38 4.43 -11.68
C VAL A 132 -21.15 4.05 -13.15
N THR A 133 -22.23 3.86 -13.92
CA THR A 133 -22.09 3.57 -15.36
C THR A 133 -21.45 4.72 -16.13
N GLY A 134 -21.80 5.97 -15.80
CA GLY A 134 -21.23 7.15 -16.44
C GLY A 134 -19.73 7.34 -16.22
N HIS A 135 -19.15 6.76 -15.15
CA HIS A 135 -17.73 6.88 -14.84
C HIS A 135 -16.91 5.63 -15.19
N PHE A 136 -17.48 4.44 -15.10
CA PHE A 136 -16.72 3.19 -15.20
C PHE A 136 -17.06 2.32 -16.41
N GLY A 137 -18.18 2.56 -17.10
CA GLY A 137 -18.60 1.77 -18.25
C GLY A 137 -19.99 1.17 -18.10
N GLN A 138 -20.24 0.01 -18.68
CA GLN A 138 -21.52 -0.70 -18.53
C GLN A 138 -21.26 -2.09 -17.93
N GLU A 139 -22.24 -2.59 -17.20
CA GLU A 139 -22.42 -4.00 -16.88
C GLU A 139 -22.86 -4.78 -18.13
N TRP A 140 -22.94 -6.11 -18.03
CA TRP A 140 -23.63 -6.86 -19.07
C TRP A 140 -25.11 -6.51 -19.10
N ASN A 141 -25.60 -6.03 -20.24
CA ASN A 141 -26.97 -5.55 -20.41
C ASN A 141 -27.47 -5.95 -21.82
N PRO A 142 -28.54 -6.76 -21.95
CA PRO A 142 -29.54 -7.13 -20.95
C PRO A 142 -29.14 -8.28 -20.02
N GLY A 143 -27.85 -8.49 -19.73
CA GLY A 143 -27.43 -9.45 -18.72
C GLY A 143 -27.39 -10.91 -19.17
N VAL A 144 -26.86 -11.78 -18.31
CA VAL A 144 -26.66 -13.21 -18.61
C VAL A 144 -27.99 -13.98 -18.74
N ASP A 145 -29.06 -13.51 -18.11
CA ASP A 145 -30.42 -14.05 -18.26
C ASP A 145 -31.28 -13.29 -19.27
N ASN A 146 -30.74 -12.27 -19.94
CA ASN A 146 -31.44 -11.39 -20.87
C ASN A 146 -32.51 -10.48 -20.19
N ASP A 147 -32.43 -10.25 -18.87
CA ASP A 147 -33.13 -9.17 -18.15
C ASP A 147 -32.20 -7.97 -17.90
N PRO A 148 -32.52 -6.74 -18.38
CA PRO A 148 -31.69 -5.56 -18.14
C PRO A 148 -31.68 -5.06 -16.68
N ARG A 149 -32.30 -5.77 -15.74
CA ARG A 149 -32.39 -5.38 -14.33
C ARG A 149 -31.44 -6.17 -13.45
N ILE A 150 -30.70 -5.44 -12.63
CA ILE A 150 -29.79 -5.98 -11.61
C ILE A 150 -30.57 -6.36 -10.35
N THR A 151 -30.30 -7.51 -9.77
CA THR A 151 -30.91 -7.91 -8.50
C THR A 151 -30.10 -7.39 -7.30
N LEU A 152 -30.72 -6.58 -6.45
CA LEU A 152 -30.24 -6.24 -5.12
C LEU A 152 -30.85 -7.22 -4.11
N LEU A 153 -30.07 -8.18 -3.62
CA LEU A 153 -30.49 -9.11 -2.58
C LEU A 153 -30.10 -8.57 -1.21
N LEU A 154 -31.10 -8.12 -0.46
CA LEU A 154 -30.96 -7.65 0.92
C LEU A 154 -31.11 -8.83 1.88
N MET A 155 -30.04 -9.16 2.62
CA MET A 155 -29.98 -10.35 3.46
C MET A 155 -29.11 -10.14 4.70
N ASP A 156 -29.23 -11.02 5.70
CA ASP A 156 -28.25 -11.10 6.79
C ASP A 156 -27.07 -11.95 6.30
N ILE A 157 -25.96 -11.27 5.95
CA ILE A 157 -24.78 -11.96 5.43
C ILE A 157 -24.11 -12.72 6.57
N LYS A 158 -24.14 -14.05 6.51
CA LYS A 158 -23.49 -14.91 7.50
C LYS A 158 -21.97 -14.81 7.39
N ASP A 159 -21.37 -13.97 8.23
CA ASP A 159 -19.95 -13.62 8.22
C ASP A 159 -19.24 -13.89 9.56
N GLY A 160 -19.98 -14.37 10.55
CA GLY A 160 -19.46 -14.69 11.88
C GLY A 160 -19.28 -13.46 12.76
N TYR A 161 -19.91 -12.33 12.40
CA TYR A 161 -19.88 -11.08 13.14
C TYR A 161 -20.07 -11.29 14.65
N GLN A 162 -19.21 -10.63 15.40
CA GLN A 162 -19.31 -10.48 16.84
C GLN A 162 -19.47 -8.99 17.17
N PRO A 163 -20.27 -8.61 18.17
CA PRO A 163 -20.41 -7.22 18.56
C PRO A 163 -19.06 -6.51 18.72
N LYS A 164 -18.90 -5.36 18.04
CA LYS A 164 -17.65 -4.56 17.97
C LYS A 164 -16.54 -5.16 17.10
N GLY A 165 -16.87 -6.10 16.21
CA GLY A 165 -15.97 -6.68 15.21
C GLY A 165 -16.11 -6.05 13.82
N MET A 166 -15.41 -6.66 12.86
CA MET A 166 -15.61 -6.42 11.43
C MET A 166 -16.77 -7.28 10.93
N TYR A 167 -17.46 -6.83 9.90
CA TYR A 167 -18.57 -7.56 9.27
C TYR A 167 -18.56 -7.32 7.76
N THR A 168 -19.08 -8.26 6.98
CA THR A 168 -19.20 -8.16 5.53
C THR A 168 -20.43 -7.33 5.18
N ALA A 169 -20.25 -6.15 4.62
CA ALA A 169 -21.35 -5.26 4.28
C ALA A 169 -22.00 -5.56 2.93
N GLY A 170 -21.24 -6.18 2.03
CA GLY A 170 -21.73 -6.61 0.73
C GLY A 170 -20.71 -7.45 0.01
N TYR A 171 -21.16 -8.04 -1.10
CA TYR A 171 -20.27 -8.64 -2.09
C TYR A 171 -20.94 -8.72 -3.46
N PHE A 172 -20.11 -8.70 -4.49
CA PHE A 172 -20.39 -9.16 -5.84
C PHE A 172 -19.82 -10.58 -6.03
N ASN A 173 -20.62 -11.46 -6.64
CA ASN A 173 -20.23 -12.83 -6.93
C ASN A 173 -20.08 -13.03 -8.45
N PRO A 174 -18.84 -13.13 -8.98
CA PRO A 174 -18.61 -13.40 -10.39
C PRO A 174 -19.26 -14.68 -10.90
N GLY A 175 -19.55 -15.64 -10.01
CA GLY A 175 -20.25 -16.86 -10.38
C GLY A 175 -21.64 -16.62 -10.97
N ASP A 176 -22.30 -15.52 -10.60
CA ASP A 176 -23.65 -15.21 -11.08
C ASP A 176 -23.66 -14.79 -12.57
N GLU A 177 -22.54 -14.29 -13.08
CA GLU A 177 -22.34 -13.83 -14.46
C GLU A 177 -22.07 -14.98 -15.45
N TYR A 178 -21.92 -16.22 -14.97
CA TYR A 178 -21.66 -17.37 -15.84
C TYR A 178 -22.95 -18.00 -16.36
N PRO A 179 -23.11 -18.14 -17.69
CA PRO A 179 -24.19 -18.92 -18.26
C PRO A 179 -24.19 -20.36 -17.75
N GLU A 180 -25.35 -21.00 -17.85
CA GLU A 180 -25.50 -22.41 -17.49
C GLU A 180 -24.46 -23.29 -18.19
N GLY A 181 -23.80 -24.17 -17.43
CA GLY A 181 -22.78 -25.08 -17.94
C GLY A 181 -21.37 -24.49 -18.09
N GLN A 182 -21.17 -23.17 -17.96
CA GLN A 182 -19.83 -22.57 -18.08
C GLN A 182 -19.03 -22.55 -16.78
N LEU A 183 -19.70 -22.56 -15.62
CA LEU A 183 -19.02 -22.83 -14.35
C LEU A 183 -18.61 -24.30 -14.29
N PRO A 184 -17.30 -24.62 -14.13
CA PRO A 184 -16.87 -26.01 -13.97
C PRO A 184 -17.52 -26.66 -12.75
N ALA A 185 -17.85 -27.95 -12.85
CA ALA A 185 -18.51 -28.68 -11.76
C ALA A 185 -17.75 -28.65 -10.42
N GLY A 186 -16.41 -28.55 -10.47
CA GLY A 186 -15.54 -28.43 -9.30
C GLY A 186 -15.27 -26.98 -8.84
N SER A 187 -15.95 -25.99 -9.42
CA SER A 187 -15.80 -24.59 -9.03
C SER A 187 -16.21 -24.38 -7.57
N LYS A 188 -15.47 -23.50 -6.89
CA LYS A 188 -15.83 -23.01 -5.55
C LYS A 188 -16.97 -22.00 -5.59
N LEU A 189 -17.28 -21.46 -6.77
CA LEU A 189 -18.38 -20.55 -6.99
C LEU A 189 -19.66 -21.32 -7.31
N LYS A 190 -20.79 -20.75 -6.90
CA LYS A 190 -22.12 -21.04 -7.43
C LYS A 190 -22.67 -19.76 -8.05
N GLY A 191 -23.53 -19.92 -9.04
CA GLY A 191 -24.11 -18.83 -9.80
C GLY A 191 -25.63 -18.93 -9.85
N ASN A 192 -26.28 -17.78 -9.90
CA ASN A 192 -27.70 -17.59 -10.09
C ASN A 192 -28.07 -17.21 -11.52
N GLN A 193 -27.07 -17.11 -12.40
CA GLN A 193 -27.22 -16.78 -13.82
C GLN A 193 -28.03 -15.50 -14.00
N ARG A 194 -27.65 -14.44 -13.30
CA ARG A 194 -28.23 -13.09 -13.43
C ARG A 194 -27.28 -12.07 -12.78
N GLU A 195 -27.41 -10.80 -13.13
CA GLU A 195 -26.62 -9.72 -12.52
C GLU A 195 -27.11 -9.48 -11.08
N MET A 196 -26.27 -9.75 -10.08
CA MET A 196 -26.65 -9.69 -8.66
C MET A 196 -25.64 -8.97 -7.78
N LEU A 197 -26.16 -8.19 -6.83
CA LEU A 197 -25.43 -7.61 -5.70
C LEU A 197 -26.04 -8.14 -4.39
N TYR A 198 -25.19 -8.56 -3.45
CA TYR A 198 -25.59 -9.06 -2.14
C TYR A 198 -25.23 -8.02 -1.09
N ILE A 199 -26.22 -7.54 -0.35
CA ILE A 199 -26.05 -6.42 0.56
C ILE A 199 -26.55 -6.83 1.94
N ASP A 200 -25.69 -6.64 2.93
CA ASP A 200 -26.01 -6.94 4.32
C ASP A 200 -27.02 -5.93 4.88
N ILE A 201 -27.98 -6.42 5.68
CA ILE A 201 -28.91 -5.60 6.47
C ILE A 201 -28.82 -5.86 7.97
N ASN A 202 -27.87 -6.69 8.41
CA ASN A 202 -27.61 -6.95 9.82
C ASN A 202 -26.16 -7.45 10.01
N PRO A 203 -25.25 -6.64 10.59
CA PRO A 203 -25.49 -5.45 11.41
C PRO A 203 -25.58 -4.13 10.62
N SER A 204 -25.57 -4.15 9.29
CA SER A 204 -25.68 -2.90 8.50
C SER A 204 -26.96 -2.11 8.79
N ASP A 205 -26.80 -0.80 8.95
CA ASP A 205 -27.96 0.10 9.02
C ASP A 205 -28.47 0.40 7.61
N ILE A 206 -29.55 -0.30 7.21
CA ILE A 206 -30.26 -0.13 5.93
C ILE A 206 -30.71 1.32 5.67
N THR A 207 -30.88 2.14 6.71
CA THR A 207 -31.29 3.55 6.59
C THR A 207 -30.12 4.50 6.35
N SER A 208 -28.89 4.02 6.53
CA SER A 208 -27.69 4.85 6.45
C SER A 208 -27.27 5.14 5.00
N ARG A 209 -26.54 6.25 4.82
CA ARG A 209 -25.84 6.53 3.56
C ARG A 209 -24.70 5.53 3.30
N THR A 210 -24.13 4.96 4.35
CA THR A 210 -23.09 3.92 4.23
C THR A 210 -23.64 2.67 3.54
N PHE A 211 -24.88 2.26 3.83
CA PHE A 211 -25.53 1.16 3.12
C PHE A 211 -25.61 1.42 1.61
N LEU A 212 -26.06 2.61 1.20
CA LEU A 212 -26.12 2.98 -0.23
C LEU A 212 -24.73 3.08 -0.88
N SER A 213 -23.71 3.45 -0.10
CA SER A 213 -22.32 3.44 -0.57
C SER A 213 -21.82 2.04 -0.91
N VAL A 214 -22.25 1.01 -0.17
CA VAL A 214 -21.94 -0.39 -0.46
C VAL A 214 -22.59 -0.81 -1.77
N VAL A 215 -23.86 -0.45 -2.00
CA VAL A 215 -24.53 -0.74 -3.28
C VAL A 215 -23.75 -0.17 -4.47
N ALA A 216 -23.24 1.06 -4.36
CA ALA A 216 -22.41 1.67 -5.40
C ALA A 216 -21.03 0.98 -5.56
N HIS A 217 -20.42 0.53 -4.46
CA HIS A 217 -19.16 -0.21 -4.44
C HIS A 217 -19.32 -1.56 -5.16
N GLU A 218 -20.33 -2.36 -4.79
CA GLU A 218 -20.58 -3.67 -5.40
C GLU A 218 -20.99 -3.55 -6.87
N PHE A 219 -21.75 -2.51 -7.24
CA PHE A 219 -22.10 -2.28 -8.64
C PHE A 219 -20.86 -1.95 -9.49
N GLN A 220 -19.87 -1.26 -8.93
CA GLN A 220 -18.61 -1.03 -9.64
C GLN A 220 -17.89 -2.34 -9.94
N HIS A 221 -17.85 -3.30 -9.00
CA HIS A 221 -17.23 -4.60 -9.24
C HIS A 221 -17.88 -5.37 -10.39
N MET A 222 -19.21 -5.33 -10.51
CA MET A 222 -19.94 -5.94 -11.63
C MET A 222 -19.52 -5.35 -12.98
N ILE A 223 -19.52 -4.02 -13.09
CA ILE A 223 -19.04 -3.33 -14.30
C ILE A 223 -17.59 -3.72 -14.58
N HIS A 224 -16.74 -3.70 -13.55
CA HIS A 224 -15.33 -4.03 -13.72
C HIS A 224 -15.15 -5.46 -14.22
N PHE A 225 -15.88 -6.42 -13.66
CA PHE A 225 -15.79 -7.81 -14.07
C PHE A 225 -16.18 -8.02 -15.54
N HIS A 226 -17.19 -7.31 -16.03
CA HIS A 226 -17.54 -7.33 -17.45
C HIS A 226 -16.39 -6.77 -18.32
N GLN A 227 -15.81 -5.63 -17.94
CA GLN A 227 -14.82 -4.92 -18.76
C GLN A 227 -13.42 -5.55 -18.69
N ASP A 228 -12.95 -5.91 -17.50
CA ASP A 228 -11.72 -6.65 -17.22
C ASP A 228 -11.85 -7.53 -15.95
N SER A 229 -12.27 -8.77 -16.15
CA SER A 229 -12.37 -9.79 -15.08
C SER A 229 -11.03 -10.19 -14.44
N LYS A 230 -9.89 -9.75 -15.00
CA LYS A 230 -8.55 -10.20 -14.59
C LYS A 230 -7.66 -9.06 -14.12
N GLU A 231 -8.22 -7.89 -13.82
CA GLU A 231 -7.50 -6.74 -13.25
C GLU A 231 -6.94 -7.06 -11.85
N ASN A 232 -5.85 -6.38 -11.49
CA ASN A 232 -5.23 -6.43 -10.18
C ASN A 232 -6.17 -5.87 -9.11
N THR A 233 -6.22 -6.56 -7.96
CA THR A 233 -7.13 -6.24 -6.86
C THR A 233 -7.05 -4.76 -6.43
N TRP A 234 -5.86 -4.17 -6.33
CA TRP A 234 -5.72 -2.80 -5.85
C TRP A 234 -6.37 -1.77 -6.78
N VAL A 235 -6.39 -2.04 -8.10
CA VAL A 235 -7.08 -1.20 -9.08
C VAL A 235 -8.59 -1.40 -8.97
N ASN A 236 -9.04 -2.65 -8.93
CA ASN A 236 -10.46 -2.99 -8.82
C ASN A 236 -11.08 -2.35 -7.56
N GLU A 237 -10.48 -2.59 -6.41
CA GLU A 237 -10.92 -2.01 -5.14
C GLU A 237 -10.78 -0.49 -5.09
N GLY A 238 -9.73 0.07 -5.71
CA GLY A 238 -9.56 1.51 -5.82
C GLY A 238 -10.70 2.17 -6.61
N CYS A 239 -11.14 1.54 -7.70
CA CYS A 239 -12.29 1.98 -8.49
C CYS A 239 -13.61 1.84 -7.69
N SER A 240 -13.84 0.72 -7.01
CA SER A 240 -15.05 0.52 -6.18
C SER A 240 -15.14 1.53 -5.05
N GLN A 241 -14.03 1.77 -4.33
CA GLN A 241 -13.96 2.81 -3.30
C GLN A 241 -14.23 4.20 -3.89
N MET A 242 -13.73 4.49 -5.09
CA MET A 242 -13.98 5.76 -5.77
C MET A 242 -15.45 5.92 -6.21
N ALA A 243 -16.14 4.83 -6.58
CA ALA A 243 -17.56 4.86 -6.92
C ALA A 243 -18.42 5.42 -5.78
N THR A 244 -18.09 5.07 -4.53
CA THR A 244 -18.79 5.59 -3.34
C THR A 244 -18.74 7.12 -3.25
N TRP A 245 -17.56 7.71 -3.50
CA TRP A 245 -17.35 9.15 -3.46
C TRP A 245 -17.95 9.86 -4.67
N LEU A 246 -17.87 9.27 -5.86
CA LEU A 246 -18.50 9.80 -7.07
C LEU A 246 -20.03 9.89 -6.94
N CYS A 247 -20.64 8.91 -6.26
CA CYS A 247 -22.05 8.96 -5.86
C CYS A 247 -22.32 9.90 -4.67
N GLY A 248 -21.31 10.61 -4.16
CA GLY A 248 -21.48 11.62 -3.12
C GLY A 248 -21.66 11.08 -1.71
N TYR A 249 -21.39 9.80 -1.44
CA TYR A 249 -21.56 9.18 -0.12
C TYR A 249 -20.44 9.51 0.89
N GLY A 250 -19.42 10.28 0.47
CA GLY A 250 -18.35 10.78 1.32
C GLY A 250 -17.07 9.95 1.20
N HIS A 251 -16.12 10.21 2.11
CA HIS A 251 -14.85 9.48 2.16
C HIS A 251 -14.98 8.20 2.99
N PRO A 252 -14.39 7.07 2.57
CA PRO A 252 -14.41 5.84 3.33
C PRO A 252 -13.61 5.99 4.63
N THR A 253 -14.09 5.39 5.72
CA THR A 253 -13.42 5.46 7.04
C THR A 253 -12.04 4.77 7.05
N GLN A 254 -11.82 3.88 6.09
CA GLN A 254 -10.61 3.10 5.84
C GLN A 254 -9.38 3.99 5.62
N VAL A 255 -9.53 5.24 5.20
CA VAL A 255 -8.42 6.22 5.10
C VAL A 255 -7.68 6.38 6.43
N LYS A 256 -8.38 6.25 7.57
CA LYS A 256 -7.77 6.31 8.90
C LYS A 256 -6.85 5.12 9.19
N ALA A 257 -7.15 3.95 8.64
CA ALA A 257 -6.28 2.77 8.79
C ALA A 257 -4.94 3.02 8.08
N PHE A 258 -4.96 3.55 6.86
CA PHE A 258 -3.73 3.91 6.13
C PHE A 258 -2.85 4.89 6.91
N THR A 259 -3.42 5.93 7.55
CA THR A 259 -2.60 6.89 8.34
C THR A 259 -1.85 6.26 9.51
N ARG A 260 -2.29 5.09 10.00
CA ARG A 260 -1.65 4.34 11.08
C ARG A 260 -0.61 3.33 10.58
N THR A 261 -0.67 2.98 9.30
CA THR A 261 0.25 2.04 8.63
C THR A 261 0.67 2.61 7.26
N PRO A 262 1.39 3.74 7.21
CA PRO A 262 1.72 4.40 5.95
C PRO A 262 2.76 3.67 5.10
N ASP A 263 3.61 2.85 5.72
CA ASP A 263 4.44 1.88 5.01
C ASP A 263 3.58 0.66 4.62
N ASN A 264 2.68 0.91 3.68
CA ASN A 264 1.82 -0.06 3.02
C ASN A 264 2.01 0.09 1.51
N SER A 265 2.15 -1.02 0.80
CA SER A 265 2.30 -0.99 -0.66
C SER A 265 1.00 -0.56 -1.31
N LEU A 266 1.07 0.41 -2.23
CA LEU A 266 -0.09 0.79 -3.03
C LEU A 266 -0.56 -0.37 -3.94
N VAL A 267 0.37 -1.16 -4.46
CA VAL A 267 0.10 -2.15 -5.51
C VAL A 267 0.06 -3.59 -5.00
N ALA A 268 0.73 -3.87 -3.88
CA ALA A 268 0.78 -5.19 -3.29
C ALA A 268 -0.29 -5.32 -2.20
N TRP A 269 -1.40 -6.00 -2.52
CA TRP A 269 -2.53 -6.12 -1.62
C TRP A 269 -2.17 -6.93 -0.37
N ASN A 270 -1.94 -6.23 0.75
CA ASN A 270 -1.54 -6.84 2.02
C ASN A 270 -2.74 -7.51 2.73
N ARG A 271 -2.72 -8.84 2.82
CA ARG A 271 -3.80 -9.62 3.47
C ARG A 271 -3.92 -9.37 4.99
N PHE A 272 -2.89 -8.84 5.63
CA PHE A 272 -2.88 -8.56 7.06
C PHE A 272 -3.27 -7.11 7.40
N ASN A 273 -3.28 -6.21 6.41
CA ASN A 273 -3.63 -4.79 6.57
C ASN A 273 -4.72 -4.36 5.57
N MET A 274 -5.76 -5.19 5.40
CA MET A 274 -6.80 -4.97 4.37
C MET A 274 -7.43 -3.58 4.44
N LEU A 275 -7.80 -3.09 5.63
CA LEU A 275 -8.39 -1.75 5.80
C LEU A 275 -7.45 -0.63 5.33
N ALA A 276 -6.14 -0.78 5.54
CA ALA A 276 -5.17 0.20 5.05
C ALA A 276 -5.05 0.16 3.52
N ASN A 277 -5.14 -1.02 2.89
CA ASN A 277 -5.17 -1.13 1.42
C ASN A 277 -6.34 -0.34 0.84
N TYR A 278 -7.56 -0.58 1.34
CA TYR A 278 -8.75 0.16 0.90
C TYR A 278 -8.59 1.67 1.06
N GLY A 279 -8.07 2.10 2.21
CA GLY A 279 -7.79 3.52 2.45
C GLY A 279 -6.77 4.09 1.47
N GLN A 280 -5.68 3.37 1.20
CA GLN A 280 -4.59 3.84 0.34
C GLN A 280 -4.98 3.92 -1.13
N THR A 281 -5.67 2.90 -1.67
CA THR A 281 -6.11 2.89 -3.07
C THR A 281 -7.21 3.93 -3.32
N TYR A 282 -8.08 4.17 -2.34
CA TYR A 282 -8.99 5.30 -2.36
C TYR A 282 -8.23 6.64 -2.41
N LEU A 283 -7.28 6.84 -1.51
CA LEU A 283 -6.50 8.08 -1.43
C LEU A 283 -5.69 8.33 -2.71
N TRP A 284 -5.14 7.28 -3.33
CA TRP A 284 -4.48 7.37 -4.62
C TRP A 284 -5.41 7.96 -5.68
N ASN A 285 -6.61 7.40 -5.83
CA ASN A 285 -7.58 7.91 -6.78
C ASN A 285 -8.08 9.32 -6.41
N SER A 286 -8.29 9.60 -5.13
CA SER A 286 -8.66 10.95 -4.65
C SER A 286 -7.58 11.98 -5.01
N PHE A 287 -6.31 11.63 -4.82
CA PHE A 287 -5.18 12.44 -5.27
C PHE A 287 -5.22 12.68 -6.78
N LEU A 288 -5.47 11.66 -7.59
CA LEU A 288 -5.60 11.84 -9.05
C LEU A 288 -6.75 12.79 -9.41
N THR A 289 -7.90 12.69 -8.73
CA THR A 289 -9.03 13.59 -8.99
C THR A 289 -8.76 15.05 -8.65
N THR A 290 -8.07 15.29 -7.54
CA THR A 290 -7.72 16.65 -7.10
C THR A 290 -6.60 17.25 -7.94
N ARG A 291 -5.63 16.43 -8.35
CA ARG A 291 -4.40 16.89 -8.99
C ARG A 291 -4.45 16.93 -10.51
N TYR A 292 -5.15 15.99 -11.15
CA TYR A 292 -5.14 15.80 -12.60
C TYR A 292 -6.54 15.70 -13.23
N LEU A 293 -7.57 15.22 -12.51
CA LEU A 293 -8.92 14.97 -13.04
C LEU A 293 -9.98 15.91 -12.42
N GLN A 294 -9.74 17.21 -12.52
CA GLN A 294 -10.53 18.23 -11.80
C GLN A 294 -11.96 18.39 -12.36
N SER A 295 -12.16 18.19 -13.66
CA SER A 295 -13.50 18.20 -14.28
C SER A 295 -14.16 16.82 -14.26
N GLU A 296 -15.50 16.81 -14.26
CA GLU A 296 -16.29 15.56 -14.34
C GLU A 296 -15.96 14.78 -15.62
N GLN A 297 -15.82 15.47 -16.76
CA GLN A 297 -15.48 14.81 -18.02
C GLN A 297 -14.12 14.11 -17.96
N GLN A 298 -13.11 14.71 -17.32
CA GLN A 298 -11.80 14.08 -17.14
C GLN A 298 -11.91 12.82 -16.28
N ARG A 299 -12.69 12.85 -15.19
CA ARG A 299 -12.92 11.67 -14.33
C ARG A 299 -13.59 10.55 -15.11
N LYS A 300 -14.69 10.85 -15.82
CA LYS A 300 -15.39 9.85 -16.66
C LYS A 300 -14.46 9.23 -17.69
N THR A 301 -13.75 10.06 -18.46
CA THR A 301 -12.82 9.59 -19.49
C THR A 301 -11.70 8.73 -18.89
N PHE A 302 -11.10 9.14 -17.78
CA PHE A 302 -10.00 8.41 -17.16
C PHE A 302 -10.46 7.07 -16.56
N PHE A 303 -11.48 7.06 -15.72
CA PHE A 303 -11.94 5.84 -15.05
C PHE A 303 -12.57 4.83 -16.01
N THR A 304 -13.27 5.30 -17.06
CA THR A 304 -13.79 4.42 -18.11
C THR A 304 -12.65 3.79 -18.92
N ALA A 305 -11.58 4.54 -19.18
CA ALA A 305 -10.42 3.99 -19.88
C ALA A 305 -9.64 3.00 -19.00
N LEU A 306 -9.47 3.31 -17.72
CA LEU A 306 -8.79 2.45 -16.75
C LEU A 306 -9.49 1.09 -16.61
N VAL A 307 -10.80 1.07 -16.38
CA VAL A 307 -11.58 -0.17 -16.21
C VAL A 307 -11.60 -1.05 -17.46
N LYS A 308 -11.34 -0.49 -18.65
CA LYS A 308 -11.29 -1.24 -19.92
C LYS A 308 -9.90 -1.76 -20.29
N ASP A 309 -8.86 -1.23 -19.67
CA ASP A 309 -7.49 -1.47 -20.10
C ASP A 309 -6.96 -2.82 -19.61
N GLN A 310 -6.64 -3.71 -20.55
CA GLN A 310 -6.21 -5.08 -20.26
C GLN A 310 -4.72 -5.19 -19.88
N GLU A 311 -3.97 -4.09 -19.92
CA GLU A 311 -2.55 -4.05 -19.51
C GLU A 311 -2.38 -4.12 -17.98
N LYS A 312 -3.42 -3.71 -17.23
CA LYS A 312 -3.60 -3.83 -15.79
C LYS A 312 -2.65 -3.02 -14.92
N GLY A 313 -3.09 -2.82 -13.68
CA GLY A 313 -2.23 -2.34 -12.59
C GLY A 313 -1.50 -1.06 -12.93
N VAL A 314 -0.23 -1.02 -12.53
CA VAL A 314 0.70 0.10 -12.73
C VAL A 314 0.86 0.46 -14.21
N LYS A 315 0.83 -0.52 -15.11
CA LYS A 315 1.04 -0.28 -16.55
C LYS A 315 -0.13 0.48 -17.17
N SER A 316 -1.36 0.18 -16.75
CA SER A 316 -2.55 0.93 -17.17
C SER A 316 -2.53 2.36 -16.66
N TYR A 317 -2.27 2.57 -15.36
CA TYR A 317 -2.12 3.93 -14.84
C TYR A 317 -1.00 4.70 -15.54
N ASP A 318 0.17 4.08 -15.75
CA ASP A 318 1.31 4.74 -16.41
C ASP A 318 0.95 5.22 -17.82
N THR A 319 0.24 4.39 -18.58
CA THR A 319 -0.21 4.74 -19.94
C THR A 319 -1.21 5.90 -19.92
N LEU A 320 -2.20 5.87 -19.04
CA LEU A 320 -3.23 6.91 -18.95
C LEU A 320 -2.66 8.23 -18.41
N LEU A 321 -1.76 8.17 -17.42
CA LEU A 321 -1.11 9.33 -16.84
C LEU A 321 -0.21 10.06 -17.83
N LYS A 322 0.43 9.34 -18.76
CA LYS A 322 1.18 9.94 -19.89
C LYS A 322 0.31 10.84 -20.75
N GLY A 323 -0.95 10.48 -20.96
CA GLY A 323 -1.94 11.33 -21.62
C GLY A 323 -2.25 12.64 -20.88
N LEU A 324 -1.93 12.71 -19.58
CA LEU A 324 -2.10 13.88 -18.72
C LEU A 324 -0.78 14.64 -18.49
N GLY A 325 0.31 14.27 -19.17
CA GLY A 325 1.61 14.92 -19.07
C GLY A 325 2.45 14.54 -17.85
N THR A 326 2.16 13.39 -17.21
CA THR A 326 2.96 12.81 -16.12
C THR A 326 3.14 11.30 -16.36
N ASP A 327 3.84 10.59 -15.49
CA ASP A 327 3.89 9.12 -15.49
C ASP A 327 3.53 8.56 -14.11
N PHE A 328 3.39 7.23 -13.99
CA PHE A 328 3.00 6.62 -12.72
C PHE A 328 4.03 6.88 -11.61
N THR A 329 5.32 6.81 -11.93
CA THR A 329 6.39 7.00 -10.92
C THR A 329 6.37 8.42 -10.36
N THR A 330 6.23 9.41 -11.23
CA THR A 330 6.15 10.83 -10.87
C THR A 330 4.89 11.13 -10.08
N ALA A 331 3.74 10.59 -10.51
CA ALA A 331 2.48 10.76 -9.80
C ALA A 331 2.48 10.06 -8.43
N HIS A 332 3.03 8.84 -8.32
CA HIS A 332 3.18 8.11 -7.05
C HIS A 332 4.04 8.86 -6.05
N ARG A 333 5.18 9.40 -6.50
CA ARG A 333 6.04 10.27 -5.69
C ARG A 333 5.28 11.51 -5.20
N GLU A 334 4.55 12.19 -6.07
CA GLU A 334 3.75 13.36 -5.69
C GLU A 334 2.58 12.98 -4.75
N PHE A 335 2.00 11.80 -4.92
CA PHE A 335 1.00 11.23 -4.01
C PHE A 335 1.57 10.98 -2.61
N VAL A 336 2.75 10.34 -2.51
CA VAL A 336 3.45 10.13 -1.24
C VAL A 336 3.65 11.47 -0.55
N LEU A 337 4.22 12.46 -1.22
CA LEU A 337 4.42 13.79 -0.64
C LEU A 337 3.08 14.42 -0.23
N THR A 338 2.05 14.30 -1.06
CA THR A 338 0.72 14.84 -0.77
C THR A 338 0.11 14.22 0.50
N CYS A 339 0.26 12.92 0.71
CA CYS A 339 -0.21 12.25 1.92
C CYS A 339 0.48 12.75 3.20
N PHE A 340 1.79 12.96 3.17
CA PHE A 340 2.55 13.39 4.36
C PHE A 340 2.45 14.91 4.63
N LEU A 341 2.34 15.72 3.58
CA LEU A 341 2.25 17.18 3.69
C LEU A 341 0.80 17.64 3.95
N ASN A 342 -0.10 17.20 3.06
CA ASN A 342 -1.54 17.46 3.02
C ASN A 342 -1.96 18.82 3.59
N ASP A 343 -1.46 19.91 3.00
CA ASP A 343 -1.79 21.27 3.40
C ASP A 343 -2.23 22.06 2.16
N PRO A 344 -3.51 22.47 2.07
CA PRO A 344 -4.04 23.18 0.91
C PRO A 344 -3.45 24.58 0.70
N THR A 345 -2.70 25.11 1.67
CA THR A 345 -2.00 26.39 1.53
C THR A 345 -0.67 26.26 0.80
N LEU A 346 -0.09 25.05 0.73
CA LEU A 346 1.18 24.81 0.04
C LEU A 346 1.00 24.81 -1.47
N GLU A 347 1.87 25.56 -2.16
CA GLU A 347 1.99 25.55 -3.63
C GLU A 347 0.63 25.67 -4.36
N LYS A 348 -0.23 26.59 -3.88
CA LYS A 348 -1.59 26.81 -4.42
C LYS A 348 -2.49 25.56 -4.39
N GLY A 349 -2.37 24.75 -3.33
CA GLY A 349 -3.17 23.55 -3.12
C GLY A 349 -2.65 22.31 -3.84
N ARG A 350 -1.42 22.34 -4.37
CA ARG A 350 -0.79 21.20 -5.06
C ARG A 350 -0.69 19.96 -4.17
N TYR A 351 -0.47 20.15 -2.86
CA TYR A 351 -0.32 19.08 -1.88
C TYR A 351 -1.54 18.97 -0.97
N SER A 352 -2.72 18.85 -1.57
CA SER A 352 -3.99 18.66 -0.86
C SER A 352 -4.70 17.41 -1.39
N LEU A 353 -5.16 16.56 -0.48
CA LEU A 353 -6.01 15.40 -0.82
C LEU A 353 -7.47 15.78 -1.10
N GLY A 354 -7.85 17.03 -0.83
CA GLY A 354 -9.19 17.56 -1.04
C GLY A 354 -9.95 17.81 0.27
N LYS A 355 -11.11 18.46 0.13
CA LYS A 355 -11.98 18.80 1.27
C LYS A 355 -12.48 17.54 1.96
N GLY A 356 -12.38 17.48 3.28
CA GLY A 356 -12.81 16.33 4.10
C GLY A 356 -11.72 15.30 4.36
N LEU A 357 -10.51 15.51 3.84
CA LEU A 357 -9.33 14.65 4.03
C LEU A 357 -8.17 15.40 4.66
N GLU A 358 -8.36 16.61 5.20
CA GLU A 358 -7.30 17.47 5.75
C GLU A 358 -6.56 16.83 6.94
N GLU A 359 -7.21 15.89 7.64
CA GLU A 359 -6.63 15.13 8.76
C GLU A 359 -5.74 13.95 8.32
N VAL A 360 -5.73 13.60 7.03
CA VAL A 360 -4.88 12.52 6.52
C VAL A 360 -3.43 13.02 6.48
N LYS A 361 -2.70 12.74 7.56
CA LYS A 361 -1.26 13.04 7.70
C LYS A 361 -0.58 11.93 8.48
N PRO A 362 0.01 10.93 7.80
CA PRO A 362 0.75 9.89 8.48
C PRO A 362 1.93 10.46 9.27
N ALA A 363 2.26 9.81 10.38
CA ALA A 363 3.44 10.16 11.16
C ALA A 363 4.73 9.79 10.41
N PRO A 364 5.85 10.52 10.62
CA PRO A 364 7.15 10.06 10.13
C PRO A 364 7.48 8.68 10.69
N SER A 365 8.19 7.89 9.86
CA SER A 365 8.68 6.57 10.27
C SER A 365 9.80 6.69 11.30
N ASP A 366 10.60 7.75 11.23
CA ASP A 366 11.74 7.95 12.11
C ASP A 366 12.08 9.43 12.34
N LEU A 367 12.90 9.71 13.35
CA LEU A 367 13.32 11.07 13.71
C LEU A 367 14.82 11.17 14.03
N VAL A 368 15.54 11.95 13.22
CA VAL A 368 16.96 12.30 13.43
C VAL A 368 17.06 13.60 14.25
N LYS A 369 17.46 13.47 15.52
CA LYS A 369 17.60 14.60 16.46
C LYS A 369 19.04 15.10 16.62
N ALA A 370 20.02 14.46 16.00
CA ALA A 370 21.43 14.83 16.11
C ALA A 370 22.18 14.42 14.84
N LEU A 371 23.16 15.24 14.44
CA LEU A 371 24.04 14.96 13.31
C LEU A 371 25.48 14.67 13.78
N PRO A 372 26.19 13.72 13.15
CA PRO A 372 25.72 12.85 12.07
C PRO A 372 24.64 11.85 12.54
N GLY A 373 23.61 11.69 11.73
CA GLY A 373 22.56 10.68 11.92
C GLY A 373 22.81 9.49 11.01
N MET A 374 22.58 8.28 11.50
CA MET A 374 22.61 7.05 10.72
C MET A 374 21.39 6.23 11.09
N LEU A 375 20.65 5.76 10.09
CA LEU A 375 19.47 4.92 10.30
C LEU A 375 19.39 3.81 9.26
N TRP A 376 18.71 2.74 9.67
CA TRP A 376 18.34 1.61 8.85
C TRP A 376 16.83 1.56 8.78
N GLY A 377 16.29 1.30 7.60
CA GLY A 377 14.86 1.13 7.40
C GLY A 377 14.59 -0.03 6.45
N ASP A 378 13.34 -0.46 6.45
CA ASP A 378 12.80 -1.46 5.57
C ASP A 378 11.49 -0.86 5.02
N VAL A 379 11.35 -0.74 3.70
CA VAL A 379 10.17 -0.13 3.05
C VAL A 379 9.54 -1.09 2.05
N PHE A 380 8.21 -1.12 1.97
CA PHE A 380 7.54 -1.91 0.93
C PHE A 380 7.74 -1.30 -0.47
N LEU A 381 7.68 -2.14 -1.50
CA LEU A 381 7.66 -1.66 -2.89
C LEU A 381 6.37 -0.87 -3.15
N TRP A 382 6.50 0.26 -3.84
CA TRP A 382 5.45 1.26 -4.02
C TRP A 382 4.86 1.80 -2.71
N ALA A 383 5.67 1.82 -1.66
CA ALA A 383 5.43 2.51 -0.39
C ALA A 383 6.56 3.51 -0.10
N ALA A 384 6.45 4.24 1.01
CA ALA A 384 7.44 5.23 1.38
C ALA A 384 7.63 5.33 2.89
N ASP A 385 8.88 5.49 3.29
CA ASP A 385 9.26 5.94 4.62
C ASP A 385 9.55 7.44 4.59
N ALA A 386 9.19 8.13 5.67
CA ALA A 386 9.45 9.55 5.84
C ALA A 386 10.25 9.77 7.14
N VAL A 387 11.54 10.02 7.00
CA VAL A 387 12.43 10.32 8.12
C VAL A 387 12.42 11.83 8.36
N LYS A 388 11.96 12.25 9.53
CA LYS A 388 12.04 13.65 9.94
C LYS A 388 13.45 13.98 10.44
N VAL A 389 13.98 15.12 10.05
CA VAL A 389 15.27 15.64 10.53
C VAL A 389 15.02 16.95 11.27
N ASP A 390 15.51 17.05 12.49
CA ASP A 390 15.47 18.28 13.25
C ASP A 390 16.52 19.26 12.68
N LEU A 391 16.06 20.38 12.12
CA LEU A 391 16.96 21.39 11.56
C LEU A 391 17.62 22.26 12.62
N ALA A 392 17.17 22.22 13.88
CA ALA A 392 17.86 22.92 14.97
C ALA A 392 19.29 22.39 15.19
N VAL A 393 19.57 21.15 14.77
CA VAL A 393 20.88 20.52 14.85
C VAL A 393 21.66 20.53 13.52
N ALA A 394 21.08 21.07 12.45
CA ALA A 394 21.68 21.13 11.12
C ALA A 394 22.47 22.43 10.90
N LYS A 395 23.65 22.35 10.28
CA LYS A 395 24.33 23.55 9.75
C LYS A 395 23.70 24.00 8.43
N LYS A 396 24.24 25.09 7.85
CA LYS A 396 23.81 25.69 6.58
C LYS A 396 23.73 24.70 5.40
N THR A 397 24.51 23.62 5.41
CA THR A 397 24.54 22.66 4.31
C THR A 397 24.67 21.24 4.84
N LEU A 398 23.85 20.34 4.31
CA LEU A 398 23.73 18.94 4.69
C LEU A 398 24.15 18.03 3.54
N ARG A 399 24.69 16.87 3.88
CA ARG A 399 24.96 15.75 2.99
C ARG A 399 24.14 14.54 3.44
N ILE A 400 23.41 13.96 2.50
CA ILE A 400 22.57 12.78 2.68
C ILE A 400 23.16 11.68 1.81
N ASP A 401 23.73 10.64 2.41
CA ASP A 401 24.18 9.45 1.71
C ASP A 401 23.11 8.35 1.84
N PHE A 402 22.89 7.60 0.77
CA PHE A 402 21.89 6.53 0.70
C PHE A 402 22.50 5.23 0.18
N ALA A 403 22.06 4.11 0.74
CA ALA A 403 22.29 2.78 0.20
C ALA A 403 21.03 1.89 0.37
N GLY A 404 20.54 1.32 -0.72
CA GLY A 404 19.40 0.41 -0.74
C GLY A 404 19.80 -1.00 -1.20
N ASP A 405 19.16 -2.02 -0.62
CA ASP A 405 19.34 -3.44 -0.98
C ASP A 405 18.60 -3.78 -2.28
N LEU A 406 19.29 -4.46 -3.20
CA LEU A 406 18.79 -4.99 -4.47
C LEU A 406 18.99 -6.52 -4.58
N THR A 407 19.31 -7.19 -3.48
CA THR A 407 19.77 -8.60 -3.48
C THR A 407 18.62 -9.57 -3.74
N TYR A 408 17.46 -9.29 -3.15
CA TYR A 408 16.34 -10.24 -3.08
C TYR A 408 15.15 -9.84 -3.96
N ALA A 409 15.12 -8.60 -4.46
CA ALA A 409 14.03 -8.08 -5.27
C ALA A 409 14.55 -7.31 -6.49
N ASN A 410 13.74 -7.23 -7.55
CA ASN A 410 14.00 -6.36 -8.71
C ASN A 410 13.52 -4.93 -8.42
N ASN A 411 14.09 -4.31 -7.38
CA ASN A 411 13.64 -3.02 -6.89
C ASN A 411 14.54 -1.86 -7.33
N GLN A 412 14.03 -0.66 -7.09
CA GLN A 412 14.70 0.62 -7.23
C GLN A 412 14.27 1.51 -6.08
N PHE A 413 15.02 2.57 -5.83
CA PHE A 413 14.67 3.59 -4.83
C PHE A 413 14.63 4.98 -5.44
N ASP A 414 13.67 5.79 -4.98
CA ASP A 414 13.75 7.23 -5.06
C ASP A 414 14.02 7.79 -3.66
N VAL A 415 14.95 8.74 -3.56
CA VAL A 415 15.23 9.45 -2.31
C VAL A 415 15.02 10.95 -2.52
N LEU A 416 14.21 11.54 -1.67
CA LEU A 416 13.86 12.96 -1.75
C LEU A 416 14.15 13.65 -0.42
N THR A 417 14.70 14.84 -0.50
CA THR A 417 14.77 15.77 0.63
C THR A 417 13.70 16.84 0.45
N VAL A 418 12.88 17.04 1.47
CA VAL A 418 11.81 18.05 1.48
C VAL A 418 12.02 18.97 2.66
N PHE A 419 12.32 20.24 2.38
CA PHE A 419 12.33 21.30 3.37
C PHE A 419 10.94 21.93 3.44
N MET A 420 10.49 22.24 4.66
CA MET A 420 9.28 23.03 4.90
C MET A 420 9.53 24.24 5.81
N ASP A 421 8.87 25.34 5.47
CA ASP A 421 8.66 26.51 6.32
C ASP A 421 7.27 26.40 6.97
N ASN A 422 7.17 25.79 8.15
CA ASN A 422 5.88 25.59 8.83
C ASN A 422 5.45 26.80 9.68
N SER A 423 6.40 27.62 10.11
CA SER A 423 6.17 28.76 11.00
C SER A 423 5.91 30.08 10.28
N GLY A 424 6.36 30.21 9.03
CA GLY A 424 6.28 31.43 8.24
C GLY A 424 5.27 31.36 7.10
N THR A 425 5.77 31.45 5.88
CA THR A 425 4.98 31.64 4.66
C THR A 425 4.37 30.36 4.09
N LYS A 426 4.65 29.20 4.69
CA LYS A 426 4.20 27.88 4.20
C LYS A 426 4.64 27.62 2.77
N ARG A 427 5.93 27.34 2.62
CA ARG A 427 6.56 26.95 1.36
C ARG A 427 7.28 25.63 1.53
N ILE A 428 7.50 24.94 0.41
CA ILE A 428 8.32 23.74 0.38
C ILE A 428 9.45 23.87 -0.65
N GLN A 429 10.55 23.18 -0.40
CA GLN A 429 11.60 22.98 -1.39
C GLN A 429 11.93 21.49 -1.44
N ILE A 430 11.85 20.91 -2.64
CA ILE A 430 12.07 19.49 -2.88
C ILE A 430 13.37 19.32 -3.66
N HIS A 431 14.23 18.44 -3.17
CA HIS A 431 15.43 18.00 -3.87
C HIS A 431 15.36 16.48 -4.08
N ILE A 432 15.52 16.03 -5.31
CA ILE A 432 15.51 14.61 -5.68
C ILE A 432 16.96 14.17 -5.86
N MET A 433 17.36 13.07 -5.22
CA MET A 433 18.67 12.47 -5.42
C MET A 433 18.71 11.75 -6.77
N ASP A 434 19.40 12.33 -7.75
CA ASP A 434 19.44 11.89 -9.15
C ASP A 434 20.61 10.95 -9.49
N ASN A 435 21.53 10.77 -8.55
CA ASN A 435 22.76 10.00 -8.72
C ASN A 435 22.71 8.61 -8.07
N ILE A 436 21.53 8.09 -7.74
CA ILE A 436 21.38 6.75 -7.16
C ILE A 436 21.63 5.68 -8.24
N LYS A 437 22.78 5.01 -8.17
CA LYS A 437 23.21 4.01 -9.17
C LYS A 437 23.43 2.64 -8.54
N ALA A 438 23.14 1.60 -9.29
CA ALA A 438 23.50 0.24 -8.90
C ALA A 438 25.04 0.10 -8.84
N THR A 439 25.55 -0.59 -7.83
CA THR A 439 27.00 -0.77 -7.61
C THR A 439 27.63 -1.85 -8.50
N SER A 440 26.87 -2.50 -9.40
CA SER A 440 27.39 -3.49 -10.38
C SER A 440 26.43 -3.76 -11.55
N ASP A 441 26.97 -3.94 -12.76
CA ASP A 441 26.27 -4.56 -13.90
C ASP A 441 26.20 -6.11 -13.74
N ARG A 442 25.25 -6.77 -14.44
CA ARG A 442 24.82 -8.19 -14.27
C ARG A 442 25.87 -9.34 -14.46
N ALA A 443 27.14 -9.20 -14.05
CA ALA A 443 28.15 -10.28 -13.99
C ALA A 443 28.96 -10.20 -12.67
N PRO A 444 29.66 -11.27 -12.21
CA PRO A 444 29.82 -11.52 -10.78
C PRO A 444 30.79 -10.53 -10.13
N ILE A 445 30.30 -9.78 -9.14
CA ILE A 445 31.11 -8.85 -8.36
C ILE A 445 30.93 -9.12 -6.86
N GLN A 446 32.05 -8.89 -6.17
CA GLN A 446 32.46 -9.13 -4.79
C GLN A 446 31.41 -8.78 -3.71
N PRO A 447 31.47 -9.42 -2.52
CA PRO A 447 30.51 -9.21 -1.43
C PRO A 447 30.52 -7.77 -0.91
N VAL A 448 29.40 -7.05 -1.04
CA VAL A 448 29.20 -5.71 -0.48
C VAL A 448 28.21 -5.79 0.67
N MET A 449 28.64 -5.95 1.92
CA MET A 449 27.68 -5.96 3.04
C MET A 449 26.83 -4.67 3.08
N LEU A 450 25.52 -4.79 3.35
CA LEU A 450 24.81 -3.76 4.10
C LEU A 450 25.45 -3.73 5.50
N PRO A 451 26.22 -2.69 5.88
CA PRO A 451 27.11 -2.81 7.02
C PRO A 451 26.32 -2.84 8.37
N GLY A 452 26.19 -4.01 9.03
CA GLY A 452 25.54 -4.12 10.36
C GLY A 452 24.54 -5.27 10.56
N GLY A 453 24.48 -6.26 9.67
CA GLY A 453 23.65 -7.47 9.87
C GLY A 453 24.19 -8.42 10.97
N PRO A 454 23.39 -9.41 11.42
CA PRO A 454 23.69 -10.29 12.57
C PRO A 454 24.83 -11.30 12.36
N TYR A 455 25.63 -11.18 11.30
CA TYR A 455 26.64 -12.16 10.93
C TYR A 455 27.99 -11.84 11.55
N SER A 456 28.44 -12.70 12.47
CA SER A 456 29.77 -12.63 13.09
C SER A 456 30.80 -13.30 12.17
N PRO A 457 31.90 -12.62 11.79
CA PRO A 457 32.93 -13.19 10.92
C PRO A 457 33.76 -14.34 11.55
N ASP A 458 33.53 -14.66 12.83
CA ASP A 458 34.31 -15.63 13.60
C ASP A 458 33.59 -16.99 13.80
N ASP A 459 32.39 -17.18 13.24
CA ASP A 459 31.65 -18.45 13.31
C ASP A 459 31.90 -19.34 12.07
N PRO A 460 32.61 -20.49 12.20
CA PRO A 460 32.92 -21.39 11.09
C PRO A 460 31.70 -22.17 10.56
N TYR A 461 30.52 -22.08 11.21
CA TYR A 461 29.26 -22.65 10.73
C TYR A 461 28.36 -21.63 10.04
N THR A 462 28.75 -20.36 10.00
CA THR A 462 28.04 -19.34 9.24
C THR A 462 28.42 -19.45 7.76
N PRO A 463 27.48 -19.75 6.84
CA PRO A 463 27.77 -19.77 5.41
C PRO A 463 28.31 -18.39 4.97
N PRO A 464 29.19 -18.33 3.96
CA PRO A 464 29.73 -17.05 3.49
C PRO A 464 28.58 -16.08 3.20
N PRO A 465 28.71 -14.80 3.58
CA PRO A 465 27.62 -13.84 3.44
C PRO A 465 27.17 -13.77 1.98
N PRO A 466 25.85 -13.71 1.72
CA PRO A 466 25.33 -13.63 0.35
C PRO A 466 25.89 -12.40 -0.37
N GLN A 467 26.13 -12.54 -1.67
CA GLN A 467 26.54 -11.41 -2.52
C GLN A 467 25.41 -10.37 -2.54
N VAL A 468 25.63 -9.21 -1.93
CA VAL A 468 24.61 -8.16 -1.88
C VAL A 468 24.73 -7.27 -3.10
N ARG A 469 23.61 -6.97 -3.74
CA ARG A 469 23.52 -5.93 -4.77
C ARG A 469 22.98 -4.67 -4.11
N THR A 470 23.56 -3.51 -4.37
CA THR A 470 23.09 -2.25 -3.76
C THR A 470 22.87 -1.15 -4.78
N GLN A 471 21.94 -0.23 -4.49
CA GLN A 471 21.82 1.07 -5.13
C GLN A 471 22.37 2.13 -4.18
N MET A 472 23.34 2.94 -4.60
CA MET A 472 23.95 3.96 -3.75
C MET A 472 23.93 5.33 -4.43
N GLY A 473 23.79 6.38 -3.63
CA GLY A 473 23.81 7.76 -4.09
C GLY A 473 24.06 8.72 -2.92
N TYR A 474 24.27 9.99 -3.24
CA TYR A 474 24.32 11.03 -2.22
C TYR A 474 23.87 12.37 -2.76
N SER A 475 23.35 13.23 -1.89
CA SER A 475 23.05 14.61 -2.22
C SER A 475 23.69 15.55 -1.21
N VAL A 476 24.09 16.73 -1.67
CA VAL A 476 24.49 17.85 -0.82
C VAL A 476 23.48 18.97 -1.05
N VAL A 477 22.78 19.37 0.02
CA VAL A 477 21.69 20.35 -0.01
C VAL A 477 21.96 21.47 0.98
N ASP A 478 21.80 22.71 0.55
CA ASP A 478 21.78 23.85 1.45
C ASP A 478 20.44 23.89 2.20
N VAL A 479 20.48 24.13 3.50
CA VAL A 479 19.29 24.38 4.32
C VAL A 479 18.77 25.78 3.94
N PRO A 480 17.58 25.88 3.32
CA PRO A 480 17.10 27.16 2.83
C PRO A 480 16.74 28.08 4.00
N GLU A 481 16.97 29.39 3.84
CA GLU A 481 16.68 30.37 4.89
C GLU A 481 15.18 30.40 5.22
N GLY A 482 14.85 30.34 6.52
CA GLY A 482 13.48 30.39 7.03
C GLY A 482 12.75 29.05 7.06
N PHE A 483 13.38 27.95 6.65
CA PHE A 483 12.82 26.60 6.74
C PHE A 483 13.16 25.98 8.10
N ASP A 484 12.16 25.37 8.75
CA ASP A 484 12.25 24.89 10.13
C ASP A 484 12.15 23.35 10.25
N THR A 485 11.74 22.69 9.17
CA THR A 485 11.55 21.24 9.16
C THR A 485 12.13 20.63 7.90
N MET A 486 12.79 19.48 8.01
CA MET A 486 13.24 18.67 6.88
C MET A 486 12.74 17.23 7.00
N PHE A 487 12.37 16.65 5.87
CA PHE A 487 12.11 15.22 5.72
C PHE A 487 13.02 14.62 4.66
N VAL A 488 13.47 13.40 4.89
CA VAL A 488 14.04 12.53 3.86
C VAL A 488 13.04 11.42 3.59
N PHE A 489 12.50 11.38 2.38
CA PHE A 489 11.61 10.32 1.92
C PHE A 489 12.43 9.25 1.21
N VAL A 490 12.19 7.99 1.55
CA VAL A 490 12.73 6.82 0.84
C VAL A 490 11.56 6.04 0.28
N ILE A 491 11.46 5.98 -1.04
CA ILE A 491 10.39 5.31 -1.76
C ILE A 491 10.96 4.06 -2.41
N GLY A 492 10.50 2.88 -1.99
CA GLY A 492 10.78 1.63 -2.70
C GLY A 492 9.88 1.54 -3.94
N LYS A 493 10.41 1.09 -5.08
CA LYS A 493 9.63 0.88 -6.31
C LYS A 493 10.21 -0.24 -7.16
N THR A 494 9.52 -0.58 -8.25
CA THR A 494 9.99 -1.52 -9.27
C THR A 494 9.96 -0.88 -10.64
N PRO A 495 10.65 -1.45 -11.64
CA PRO A 495 10.37 -1.14 -13.04
C PRO A 495 8.88 -1.32 -13.36
N ILE A 496 8.35 -0.44 -14.21
CA ILE A 496 6.97 -0.55 -14.72
C ILE A 496 6.87 -1.84 -15.55
N GLY A 497 5.82 -2.64 -15.30
CA GLY A 497 5.56 -3.90 -15.98
C GLY A 497 6.09 -5.14 -15.25
N ASP A 498 6.77 -4.98 -14.11
CA ASP A 498 7.04 -6.11 -13.23
C ASP A 498 5.71 -6.69 -12.70
N PRO A 499 5.58 -8.03 -12.63
CA PRO A 499 4.32 -8.67 -12.29
C PRO A 499 3.95 -8.42 -10.81
N GLU A 500 2.91 -7.61 -10.60
CA GLU A 500 2.50 -7.13 -9.27
C GLU A 500 2.02 -8.22 -8.32
N GLU A 501 1.54 -9.34 -8.87
CA GLU A 501 1.05 -10.50 -8.11
C GLU A 501 2.12 -11.11 -7.19
N PHE A 502 3.40 -10.95 -7.54
CA PHE A 502 4.53 -11.47 -6.75
C PHE A 502 4.89 -10.56 -5.57
N PHE A 503 4.39 -9.32 -5.52
CA PHE A 503 4.66 -8.41 -4.40
C PHE A 503 3.82 -8.76 -3.16
N GLY A 504 2.70 -9.48 -3.33
CA GLY A 504 1.80 -9.86 -2.22
C GLY A 504 2.34 -10.94 -1.29
N LEU A 505 3.49 -11.55 -1.60
CA LEU A 505 4.09 -12.66 -0.84
C LEU A 505 5.40 -12.31 -0.11
N ASP A 506 6.01 -11.14 -0.32
CA ASP A 506 7.44 -10.96 0.03
C ASP A 506 7.84 -9.54 0.51
N PRO A 507 9.02 -9.42 1.16
CA PRO A 507 9.31 -8.50 2.23
C PRO A 507 9.65 -7.08 1.76
N LYS A 508 9.56 -6.16 2.72
CA LYS A 508 10.17 -4.84 2.65
C LYS A 508 11.62 -4.93 2.17
N VAL A 509 12.03 -3.98 1.34
CA VAL A 509 13.41 -3.83 0.89
C VAL A 509 14.17 -2.94 1.85
N ARG A 510 15.36 -3.39 2.26
CA ARG A 510 16.18 -2.70 3.25
C ARG A 510 16.92 -1.52 2.65
N TYR A 511 17.10 -0.47 3.44
CA TYR A 511 17.97 0.65 3.10
C TYR A 511 18.67 1.23 4.33
N ARG A 512 19.66 2.08 4.06
CA ARG A 512 20.41 2.89 5.02
C ARG A 512 20.44 4.35 4.55
N LEU A 513 20.30 5.26 5.50
CA LEU A 513 20.58 6.69 5.32
C LEU A 513 21.64 7.17 6.30
N ASP A 514 22.61 7.95 5.81
CA ASP A 514 23.52 8.72 6.63
C ASP A 514 23.31 10.22 6.33
N ILE A 515 23.06 11.02 7.37
CA ILE A 515 22.83 12.47 7.26
C ILE A 515 23.91 13.20 8.06
N LYS A 516 24.60 14.15 7.45
CA LYS A 516 25.72 14.90 8.06
C LYS A 516 25.80 16.34 7.56
N ASP A 517 26.50 17.22 8.25
CA ASP A 517 26.81 18.55 7.70
C ASP A 517 27.86 18.41 6.57
N SER A 518 27.70 19.15 5.47
CA SER A 518 28.63 19.10 4.32
C SER A 518 29.76 20.16 4.39
N GLY A 519 29.62 21.15 5.27
CA GLY A 519 30.70 22.08 5.61
C GLY A 519 31.70 21.38 6.54
N GLU A 520 32.97 21.40 6.14
CA GLU A 520 34.12 20.92 6.89
C GLU A 520 33.99 21.08 8.43
N SER A 521 34.49 20.06 9.13
CA SER A 521 34.84 20.08 10.54
C SER A 521 35.02 21.47 11.14
N PRO A 522 34.07 21.97 11.96
CA PRO A 522 34.45 22.99 12.91
C PRO A 522 35.33 22.28 13.94
N ARG A 523 36.23 23.04 14.55
CA ARG A 523 37.29 22.69 15.51
C ARG A 523 37.09 21.50 16.50
N PRO A 524 35.89 21.04 16.91
CA PRO A 524 35.77 19.75 17.63
C PRO A 524 36.31 18.53 16.89
N ALA A 525 36.31 18.45 15.56
CA ALA A 525 36.79 17.24 14.88
C ALA A 525 38.32 17.05 14.94
N GLN A 526 39.11 18.12 15.05
CA GLN A 526 40.53 17.99 15.38
C GLN A 526 40.71 17.58 16.84
N MET A 527 39.91 18.08 17.77
CA MET A 527 39.92 17.59 19.16
C MET A 527 39.42 16.14 19.31
N ILE A 528 38.46 15.69 18.50
CA ILE A 528 37.90 14.32 18.48
C ILE A 528 38.80 13.36 17.67
N ALA A 529 39.51 13.84 16.65
CA ALA A 529 40.60 13.11 16.01
C ALA A 529 41.80 12.92 16.95
N MET A 530 42.01 13.86 17.87
CA MET A 530 42.99 13.76 18.95
C MET A 530 42.45 13.03 20.20
N ALA A 531 41.14 12.82 20.31
CA ALA A 531 40.59 11.97 21.35
C ALA A 531 41.02 10.53 21.07
N ASP A 532 41.65 9.92 22.04
CA ASP A 532 42.04 8.52 21.99
C ASP A 532 40.75 7.68 21.84
N LEU A 533 40.55 7.09 20.65
CA LEU A 533 39.41 6.21 20.35
C LEU A 533 39.28 5.11 21.41
N ALA A 534 40.41 4.62 21.92
CA ALA A 534 40.44 3.65 23.00
C ALA A 534 39.84 4.23 24.29
N SER A 535 40.07 5.51 24.58
CA SER A 535 39.53 6.21 25.76
C SER A 535 38.02 6.40 25.68
N LEU A 536 37.51 6.80 24.52
CA LEU A 536 36.07 6.96 24.32
C LEU A 536 35.34 5.61 24.44
N VAL A 537 35.91 4.56 23.85
CA VAL A 537 35.38 3.19 23.94
C VAL A 537 35.45 2.66 25.38
N ARG A 538 36.51 3.00 26.15
CA ARG A 538 36.60 2.68 27.59
C ARG A 538 35.50 3.34 28.40
N GLU A 539 35.28 4.64 28.21
CA GLU A 539 34.24 5.38 28.93
C GLU A 539 32.84 4.88 28.58
N TYR A 540 32.59 4.58 27.29
CA TYR A 540 31.34 3.97 26.85
C TYR A 540 31.12 2.61 27.50
N ALA A 541 32.14 1.76 27.58
CA ALA A 541 32.02 0.45 28.22
C ALA A 541 31.65 0.56 29.71
N ILE A 542 32.27 1.48 30.45
CA ILE A 542 31.97 1.72 31.87
C ILE A 542 30.52 2.18 32.06
N LEU A 543 30.03 3.05 31.17
CA LEU A 543 28.68 3.60 31.27
C LEU A 543 27.61 2.69 30.67
N ALA A 544 27.95 1.81 29.73
CA ALA A 544 26.99 0.89 29.11
C ALA A 544 26.85 -0.44 29.89
N ASP A 545 27.85 -0.80 30.70
CA ASP A 545 27.80 -2.00 31.54
C ASP A 545 27.08 -1.73 32.86
N THR A 546 26.14 -2.60 33.24
CA THR A 546 25.34 -2.46 34.46
C THR A 546 25.10 -3.78 35.15
N ASP A 547 25.31 -3.79 36.48
CA ASP A 547 24.80 -4.81 37.42
C ASP A 547 23.27 -4.73 37.63
N GLY A 548 22.49 -4.47 36.58
CA GLY A 548 21.01 -4.55 36.61
C GLY A 548 20.24 -3.35 37.16
N SER A 549 20.84 -2.16 37.29
CA SER A 549 20.11 -0.91 37.64
C SER A 549 19.72 -0.10 36.41
N ALA A 550 18.51 0.48 36.42
CA ALA A 550 18.03 1.35 35.33
C ALA A 550 18.88 2.64 35.25
N PRO A 551 19.39 3.03 34.06
CA PRO A 551 20.25 4.19 33.91
C PRO A 551 19.49 5.51 34.11
N SER A 552 20.15 6.52 34.69
CA SER A 552 19.62 7.89 34.80
C SER A 552 19.54 8.59 33.44
N ALA A 553 18.69 9.61 33.30
CA ALA A 553 18.56 10.39 32.08
C ALA A 553 19.91 11.02 31.64
N GLU A 554 20.69 11.55 32.59
CA GLU A 554 22.03 12.10 32.35
C GLU A 554 23.02 11.02 31.86
N ARG A 555 22.91 9.79 32.36
CA ARG A 555 23.74 8.66 31.92
C ARG A 555 23.40 8.23 30.50
N ILE A 556 22.11 8.15 30.17
CA ILE A 556 21.65 7.85 28.80
C ILE A 556 22.18 8.92 27.84
N GLU A 557 22.06 10.20 28.22
CA GLU A 557 22.55 11.32 27.42
C GLU A 557 24.08 11.26 27.20
N ARG A 558 24.86 10.88 28.23
CA ARG A 558 26.32 10.71 28.11
C ARG A 558 26.71 9.50 27.25
N ILE A 559 26.01 8.37 27.37
CA ILE A 559 26.23 7.19 26.50
C ILE A 559 25.97 7.56 25.04
N ASP A 560 24.88 8.28 24.78
CA ASP A 560 24.56 8.78 23.44
C ASP A 560 25.62 9.77 22.93
N GLN A 561 26.14 10.64 23.81
CA GLN A 561 27.23 11.55 23.46
C GLN A 561 28.51 10.79 23.10
N LEU A 562 28.90 9.79 23.88
CA LEU A 562 30.06 8.96 23.60
C LEU A 562 29.92 8.16 22.30
N SER A 563 28.72 7.62 22.01
CA SER A 563 28.44 6.97 20.73
C SER A 563 28.68 7.92 19.54
N ARG A 564 28.31 9.19 19.68
CA ARG A 564 28.55 10.23 18.66
C ARG A 564 30.03 10.60 18.55
N GLU A 565 30.73 10.76 19.66
CA GLU A 565 32.16 11.09 19.70
C GLU A 565 33.00 9.96 19.07
N ILE A 566 32.67 8.70 19.35
CA ILE A 566 33.31 7.50 18.77
C ILE A 566 33.07 7.44 17.26
N ALA A 567 31.82 7.57 16.82
CA ALA A 567 31.48 7.59 15.39
C ALA A 567 32.15 8.77 14.65
N GLY A 568 32.26 9.93 15.30
CA GLY A 568 33.00 11.08 14.79
C GLY A 568 34.49 10.81 14.63
N SER A 569 35.13 10.18 15.62
CA SER A 569 36.57 9.87 15.59
C SER A 569 36.91 8.85 14.51
N VAL A 570 36.11 7.78 14.38
CA VAL A 570 36.25 6.79 13.29
C VAL A 570 36.13 7.49 11.92
N ARG A 571 35.15 8.39 11.75
CA ARG A 571 34.97 9.14 10.51
C ARG A 571 36.18 9.98 10.14
N VAL A 572 36.66 10.82 11.06
CA VAL A 572 37.76 11.76 10.76
C VAL A 572 38.99 10.98 10.35
N ARG A 573 39.30 9.88 11.04
CA ARG A 573 40.45 9.01 10.69
C ARG A 573 40.33 8.41 9.28
N LEU A 574 39.11 8.13 8.81
CA LEU A 574 38.84 7.66 7.44
C LEU A 574 39.00 8.78 6.41
N GLU A 575 38.45 9.96 6.70
CA GLU A 575 38.48 11.13 5.80
C GLU A 575 39.89 11.74 5.66
N THR A 576 40.71 11.71 6.72
CA THR A 576 42.07 12.26 6.72
C THR A 576 43.15 11.25 6.32
N GLY A 577 42.79 9.98 6.09
CA GLY A 577 43.75 8.92 5.74
C GLY A 577 44.80 8.62 6.81
N THR A 578 44.58 9.06 8.05
CA THR A 578 45.57 8.99 9.15
C THR A 578 45.67 7.61 9.79
N ALA A 579 44.83 6.65 9.42
CA ALA A 579 44.86 5.30 9.95
C ALA A 579 44.95 4.29 8.80
N SER A 580 46.16 3.84 8.48
CA SER A 580 46.40 2.77 7.51
C SER A 580 45.75 1.44 7.89
N ASP A 581 45.41 1.25 9.17
CA ASP A 581 44.80 0.03 9.72
C ASP A 581 43.74 0.32 10.82
N LEU A 582 42.77 1.21 10.53
CA LEU A 582 41.68 1.51 11.47
C LEU A 582 40.85 0.26 11.81
N GLU A 583 40.65 -0.65 10.87
CA GLU A 583 39.93 -1.90 11.10
C GLU A 583 40.68 -2.81 12.08
N GLY A 584 42.02 -2.90 11.96
CA GLY A 584 42.87 -3.58 12.93
C GLY A 584 42.76 -2.97 14.33
N GLU A 585 42.81 -1.64 14.44
CA GLU A 585 42.65 -0.94 15.73
C GLU A 585 41.28 -1.22 16.37
N ILE A 586 40.19 -1.20 15.60
CA ILE A 586 38.84 -1.50 16.10
C ILE A 586 38.75 -2.97 16.54
N ARG A 587 39.36 -3.91 15.81
CA ARG A 587 39.41 -5.33 16.20
C ARG A 587 40.20 -5.55 17.49
N THR A 588 41.33 -4.86 17.66
CA THR A 588 42.10 -4.89 18.91
C THR A 588 41.28 -4.36 20.08
N LEU A 589 40.62 -3.21 19.90
CA LEU A 589 39.75 -2.62 20.93
C LEU A 589 38.59 -3.54 21.31
N ARG A 590 38.04 -4.28 20.35
CA ARG A 590 37.00 -5.29 20.60
C ARG A 590 37.53 -6.45 21.44
N GLY A 591 38.73 -6.96 21.12
CA GLY A 591 39.35 -8.07 21.86
C GLY A 591 39.72 -7.74 23.31
N GLU A 592 39.90 -6.45 23.64
CA GLU A 592 40.21 -5.96 24.99
C GLU A 592 38.97 -5.71 25.88
N ARG A 593 37.75 -5.99 25.39
CA ARG A 593 36.50 -5.63 26.07
C ARG A 593 35.57 -6.83 26.24
N PRO A 594 34.74 -6.86 27.30
CA PRO A 594 33.75 -7.91 27.49
C PRO A 594 32.69 -7.88 26.38
N GLU A 595 32.24 -9.06 25.93
CA GLU A 595 31.20 -9.23 24.93
C GLU A 595 29.81 -8.96 25.53
N THR A 596 29.48 -7.68 25.73
CA THR A 596 28.13 -7.25 26.11
C THR A 596 27.33 -6.84 24.88
N PRO A 597 25.98 -6.96 24.87
CA PRO A 597 25.16 -6.53 23.74
C PRO A 597 25.41 -5.07 23.31
N ALA A 598 25.64 -4.18 24.27
CA ALA A 598 25.93 -2.77 24.00
C ALA A 598 27.30 -2.55 23.34
N MET A 599 28.33 -3.31 23.75
CA MET A 599 29.65 -3.24 23.14
C MET A 599 29.65 -3.89 21.74
N THR A 600 28.95 -5.01 21.57
CA THR A 600 28.76 -5.66 20.27
C THR A 600 28.09 -4.71 19.28
N ALA A 601 27.03 -4.01 19.70
CA ALA A 601 26.35 -3.01 18.87
C ALA A 601 27.26 -1.81 18.52
N LEU A 602 28.04 -1.31 19.48
CA LEU A 602 28.99 -0.21 19.24
C LEU A 602 30.06 -0.59 18.21
N PHE A 603 30.71 -1.75 18.37
CA PHE A 603 31.75 -2.19 17.45
C PHE A 603 31.22 -2.51 16.05
N ALA A 604 30.01 -3.09 15.96
CA ALA A 604 29.31 -3.28 14.70
C ALA A 604 29.11 -1.93 13.97
N LYS A 605 28.69 -0.88 14.70
CA LYS A 605 28.51 0.49 14.16
C LYS A 605 29.82 1.15 13.71
N MET A 606 30.93 0.91 14.40
CA MET A 606 32.24 1.46 14.02
C MET A 606 32.82 0.79 12.77
N LEU A 607 32.74 -0.54 12.70
CA LEU A 607 33.15 -1.31 11.51
C LEU A 607 32.26 -0.96 10.31
N SER A 608 30.95 -0.81 10.54
CA SER A 608 29.97 -0.51 9.49
C SER A 608 30.23 0.83 8.79
N GLN A 609 30.68 1.81 9.55
CA GLN A 609 31.05 3.14 9.07
C GLN A 609 32.34 3.13 8.26
N THR A 610 33.30 2.30 8.67
CA THR A 610 34.59 2.12 7.99
C THR A 610 34.43 1.50 6.59
N THR A 611 33.60 0.46 6.50
CA THR A 611 33.30 -0.20 5.22
C THR A 611 32.52 0.72 4.26
N PHE A 612 31.54 1.47 4.79
CA PHE A 612 30.72 2.38 3.98
C PHE A 612 31.54 3.51 3.32
N GLN A 613 32.39 4.19 4.08
CA GLN A 613 33.26 5.26 3.56
C GLN A 613 34.19 4.74 2.44
N ARG A 614 34.81 3.56 2.62
CA ARG A 614 35.67 2.94 1.59
C ARG A 614 34.93 2.69 0.28
N LEU A 615 33.73 2.09 0.34
CA LEU A 615 32.90 1.83 -0.84
C LEU A 615 32.50 3.13 -1.55
N HIS A 616 32.18 4.17 -0.79
CA HIS A 616 31.81 5.47 -1.32
C HIS A 616 32.97 6.19 -2.03
N THR A 617 34.20 6.14 -1.48
CA THR A 617 35.38 6.73 -2.14
C THR A 617 35.75 6.03 -3.45
N THR A 618 35.50 4.72 -3.57
CA THR A 618 35.77 3.94 -4.80
C THR A 618 34.79 4.27 -5.93
N ILE A 619 33.58 4.76 -5.61
CA ILE A 619 32.57 5.20 -6.61
C ILE A 619 32.91 6.59 -7.20
N SER A 620 33.76 7.38 -6.52
CA SER A 620 34.14 8.74 -6.96
C SER A 620 35.36 8.77 -7.91
N GLN A 621 35.88 7.61 -8.32
CA GLN A 621 36.85 7.43 -9.40
C GLN A 621 36.19 6.70 -10.56
#